data_AF-A0A835DGY2-F1
#
_entry.id   AF-A0A835DGY2-F1
#
_cell.length_a   1.000
_cell.length_b   1.000
_cell.length_c   1.000
_cell.angle_alpha   90.00
_cell.angle_beta   90.00
_cell.angle_gamma   90.00
#
_symmetry.space_group_name_H-M   'P 1'
#
loop_
_entity.id
_entity.type
_entity.pdbx_description
1 polymer ?
#
loop_
_entity_poly.entity_id
_entity_poly.type
_entity_poly.pdbx_seq_one_letter_code
_entity_poly.pdbx_strand_id
1 'polypeptide(L)'
;MKTHGLFLLFGLICLISVSALSKDLLGIAPQDEIYFKSEIIKCKDGSKKISKAQLNDDFCDCPDGTDEPGTSACPGGKFYCQNAGHVPISVFSSRVNDGICDCCDGSDEYDNRVKCLNTCWEAGKVARDKLKKKITTYQEGVTVRNQEVEQAKQALAKDEAELLKLKNEEKILKGLIQQLKAKYRKLL
;
A
#
# COMPACT_ATOMS: atom_id res chain seq x y z
N MET A 1 -15.23 67.31 33.02
CA MET A 1 -14.01 67.19 32.20
C MET A 1 -13.76 65.72 31.94
N LYS A 2 -13.90 65.30 30.68
CA LYS A 2 -13.70 63.93 30.18
C LYS A 2 -12.30 63.86 29.57
N THR A 3 -11.46 62.90 29.97
CA THR A 3 -10.31 62.38 29.20
C THR A 3 -9.90 61.03 29.81
N HIS A 4 -10.35 59.91 29.21
CA HIS A 4 -9.57 59.01 28.34
C HIS A 4 -8.82 57.91 29.09
N GLY A 5 -9.52 56.79 29.29
CA GLY A 5 -8.91 55.51 29.66
C GLY A 5 -8.15 54.92 28.48
N LEU A 6 -6.90 54.55 28.73
CA LEU A 6 -5.98 53.93 27.78
C LEU A 6 -6.24 52.41 27.77
N PHE A 7 -7.03 51.93 26.82
CA PHE A 7 -7.17 50.50 26.53
C PHE A 7 -6.12 50.08 25.50
N LEU A 8 -5.08 49.39 25.96
CA LEU A 8 -4.11 48.68 25.12
C LEU A 8 -4.78 47.42 24.55
N LEU A 9 -5.28 47.49 23.32
CA LEU A 9 -5.61 46.31 22.52
C LEU A 9 -4.32 45.76 21.89
N PHE A 10 -3.71 44.76 22.52
CA PHE A 10 -2.72 43.91 21.87
C PHE A 10 -3.46 43.01 20.86
N GLY A 11 -3.49 43.45 19.60
CA GLY A 11 -3.97 42.64 18.50
C GLY A 11 -3.01 41.46 18.26
N LEU A 12 -3.45 40.26 18.61
CA LEU A 12 -2.77 39.01 18.27
C LEU A 12 -2.94 38.77 16.76
N ILE A 13 -2.03 39.34 15.96
CA ILE A 13 -1.94 39.04 14.53
C ILE A 13 -1.40 37.62 14.41
N CYS A 14 -2.30 36.65 14.28
CA CYS A 14 -1.96 35.28 13.93
C CYS A 14 -1.50 35.29 12.46
N LEU A 15 -0.18 35.27 12.25
CA LEU A 15 0.44 35.02 10.95
C LEU A 15 0.07 33.59 10.53
N ILE A 16 -1.02 33.46 9.80
CA ILE A 16 -1.32 32.23 9.06
C ILE A 16 -0.31 32.20 7.92
N SER A 17 0.82 31.53 8.12
CA SER A 17 1.72 31.17 7.02
C SER A 17 0.98 30.16 6.14
N VAL A 18 0.36 30.65 5.08
CA VAL A 18 -0.10 29.80 3.99
C VAL A 18 1.17 29.26 3.32
N SER A 19 1.52 28.01 3.62
CA SER A 19 2.58 27.30 2.92
C SER A 19 2.15 27.14 1.47
N ALA A 20 2.60 28.02 0.58
CA ALA A 20 2.48 27.79 -0.85
C ALA A 20 3.23 26.49 -1.15
N LEU A 21 2.50 25.43 -1.53
CA LEU A 21 3.07 24.19 -2.05
C LEU A 21 3.97 24.61 -3.22
N SER A 22 5.29 24.41 -3.11
CA SER A 22 6.18 24.86 -4.17
C SER A 22 5.84 24.09 -5.44
N LYS A 23 5.66 24.80 -6.55
CA LYS A 23 5.46 24.19 -7.88
C LYS A 23 6.57 23.18 -8.20
N ASP A 24 7.74 23.34 -7.59
CA ASP A 24 8.92 22.49 -7.75
C ASP A 24 8.74 21.04 -7.28
N LEU A 25 7.67 20.70 -6.54
CA LEU A 25 7.36 19.34 -6.08
C LEU A 25 6.16 18.73 -6.82
N LEU A 26 5.59 19.44 -7.80
CA LEU A 26 4.44 18.96 -8.55
C LEU A 26 4.78 17.67 -9.32
N GLY A 27 3.91 16.67 -9.17
CA GLY A 27 4.06 15.35 -9.79
C GLY A 27 5.23 14.51 -9.25
N ILE A 28 5.94 14.97 -8.23
CA ILE A 28 7.07 14.24 -7.61
C ILE A 28 6.57 13.42 -6.42
N ALA A 29 6.98 12.14 -6.38
CA ALA A 29 6.69 11.29 -5.24
C ALA A 29 7.54 11.68 -4.01
N PRO A 30 7.03 11.55 -2.77
CA PRO A 30 7.77 11.94 -1.55
C PRO A 30 9.16 11.33 -1.42
N GLN A 31 9.34 10.09 -1.87
CA GLN A 31 10.64 9.40 -1.86
C GLN A 31 11.68 10.01 -2.83
N ASP A 32 11.23 10.73 -3.86
CA ASP A 32 12.09 11.31 -4.89
C ASP A 32 12.36 12.80 -4.63
N GLU A 33 11.71 13.45 -3.66
CA GLU A 33 11.90 14.88 -3.37
C GLU A 33 13.36 15.25 -3.12
N ILE A 34 14.11 14.41 -2.40
CA ILE A 34 15.51 14.68 -2.08
C ILE A 34 16.35 14.73 -3.36
N TYR A 35 16.04 13.86 -4.33
CA TYR A 35 16.73 13.80 -5.60
C TYR A 35 16.48 15.07 -6.44
N PHE A 36 15.25 15.59 -6.42
CA PHE A 36 14.87 16.82 -7.13
C PHE A 36 15.22 18.12 -6.41
N LYS A 37 15.70 18.09 -5.17
CA LYS A 37 16.13 19.29 -4.42
C LYS A 37 17.48 19.86 -4.87
N SER A 38 18.25 19.14 -5.67
CA SER A 38 19.55 19.60 -6.19
C SER A 38 19.40 20.71 -7.24
N GLU A 39 20.30 21.68 -7.24
CA GLU A 39 20.40 22.74 -8.28
C GLU A 39 20.73 22.16 -9.68
N ILE A 40 21.47 21.04 -9.68
CA ILE A 40 21.79 20.28 -10.87
C ILE A 40 21.19 18.88 -10.71
N ILE A 41 20.28 18.53 -11.60
CA ILE A 41 19.58 17.24 -11.60
C ILE A 41 20.19 16.41 -12.72
N LYS A 42 20.63 15.19 -12.44
CA LYS A 42 21.16 14.27 -13.46
C LYS A 42 20.03 13.33 -13.86
N CYS A 43 19.65 13.26 -15.14
CA CYS A 43 18.63 12.33 -15.63
C CYS A 43 18.89 10.90 -15.09
N LYS A 44 17.85 10.15 -14.72
CA LYS A 44 18.00 8.84 -14.06
C LYS A 44 18.69 7.81 -14.97
N ASP A 45 18.51 7.90 -16.28
CA ASP A 45 19.21 7.13 -17.31
C ASP A 45 20.72 7.50 -17.45
N GLY A 46 21.13 8.61 -16.87
CA GLY A 46 22.48 9.13 -16.89
C GLY A 46 22.91 9.85 -18.17
N SER A 47 21.98 10.10 -19.09
CA SER A 47 22.22 10.74 -20.39
C SER A 47 22.76 12.17 -20.28
N LYS A 48 22.15 13.00 -19.44
CA LYS A 48 22.53 14.41 -19.26
C LYS A 48 22.27 14.93 -17.85
N LYS A 49 22.69 16.18 -17.63
CA LYS A 49 22.42 16.96 -16.43
C LYS A 49 21.65 18.20 -16.84
N ILE A 50 20.62 18.53 -16.08
CA ILE A 50 19.75 19.69 -16.27
C ILE A 50 19.89 20.62 -15.06
N SER A 51 19.58 21.90 -15.28
CA SER A 51 19.44 22.86 -14.18
C SER A 51 18.04 22.78 -13.56
N LYS A 52 17.87 23.34 -12.36
CA LYS A 52 16.56 23.45 -11.72
C LYS A 52 15.51 24.20 -12.56
N ALA A 53 15.94 25.07 -13.48
CA ALA A 53 15.04 25.82 -14.38
C ALA A 53 14.42 24.96 -15.48
N GLN A 54 15.02 23.80 -15.76
CA GLN A 54 14.54 22.81 -16.74
C GLN A 54 13.73 21.69 -16.08
N LEU A 55 13.34 21.87 -14.82
CA LEU A 55 12.47 20.92 -14.12
C LEU A 55 11.03 21.45 -14.22
N ASN A 56 10.15 20.65 -14.81
CA ASN A 56 8.75 21.02 -15.05
C ASN A 56 8.62 22.32 -15.86
N ASP A 57 9.44 22.48 -16.89
CA ASP A 57 9.43 23.65 -17.77
C ASP A 57 8.59 23.45 -19.04
N ASP A 58 7.87 22.32 -19.12
CA ASP A 58 7.01 21.91 -20.24
C ASP A 58 7.82 21.60 -21.52
N PHE A 59 9.11 21.28 -21.39
CA PHE A 59 9.97 20.83 -22.47
C PHE A 59 10.70 19.53 -22.11
N CYS A 60 10.60 18.52 -22.98
CA CYS A 60 11.25 17.23 -22.69
C CYS A 60 12.75 17.25 -23.01
N ASP A 61 13.51 17.47 -21.97
CA ASP A 61 14.94 17.46 -21.92
C ASP A 61 15.51 16.04 -21.73
N CYS A 62 15.13 15.30 -20.70
CA CYS A 62 15.70 13.97 -20.46
C CYS A 62 15.00 12.91 -21.32
N PRO A 63 15.74 12.01 -22.00
CA PRO A 63 15.14 10.90 -22.75
C PRO A 63 14.27 9.96 -21.89
N ASP A 64 14.51 9.90 -20.58
CA ASP A 64 13.74 9.11 -19.62
C ASP A 64 12.60 9.90 -18.94
N GLY A 65 12.45 11.19 -19.28
CA GLY A 65 11.44 12.09 -18.72
C GLY A 65 11.64 12.49 -17.26
N THR A 66 12.85 12.34 -16.73
CA THR A 66 13.18 12.74 -15.34
C THR A 66 12.85 14.20 -15.03
N ASP A 67 13.04 15.07 -16.01
CA ASP A 67 12.87 16.52 -15.96
C ASP A 67 11.42 16.99 -15.90
N GLU A 68 10.46 16.17 -16.33
CA GLU A 68 9.05 16.57 -16.43
C GLU A 68 8.13 15.66 -15.59
N PRO A 69 8.35 15.50 -14.26
CA PRO A 69 7.46 14.73 -13.40
C PRO A 69 6.09 15.39 -13.20
N GLY A 70 6.02 16.71 -13.36
CA GLY A 70 4.86 17.56 -13.09
C GLY A 70 4.11 18.05 -14.32
N THR A 71 4.54 17.70 -15.53
CA THR A 71 3.93 18.15 -16.80
C THR A 71 3.66 16.98 -17.76
N SER A 72 3.10 17.29 -18.92
CA SER A 72 2.85 16.33 -20.00
C SER A 72 3.96 16.23 -21.06
N ALA A 73 5.05 16.99 -20.92
CA ALA A 73 6.00 17.21 -22.01
C ALA A 73 6.79 15.97 -22.44
N CYS A 74 7.10 15.07 -21.50
CA CYS A 74 7.87 13.86 -21.80
C CYS A 74 7.01 12.61 -22.07
N PRO A 75 7.28 11.87 -23.17
CA PRO A 75 6.57 10.63 -23.44
C PRO A 75 6.95 9.55 -22.43
N GLY A 76 5.95 8.81 -21.92
CA GLY A 76 6.18 7.75 -20.94
C GLY A 76 6.52 8.25 -19.52
N GLY A 77 6.53 9.57 -19.31
CA GLY A 77 6.60 10.18 -18.00
C GLY A 77 5.43 9.77 -17.10
N LYS A 78 5.60 9.94 -15.79
CA LYS A 78 4.57 9.64 -14.80
C LYS A 78 4.43 10.79 -13.82
N PHE A 79 3.18 11.18 -13.60
CA PHE A 79 2.80 12.20 -12.64
C PHE A 79 2.31 11.54 -11.36
N TYR A 80 2.84 11.96 -10.21
CA TYR A 80 2.45 11.45 -8.90
C TYR A 80 1.32 12.28 -8.28
N CYS A 81 0.14 11.67 -8.12
CA CYS A 81 -0.94 12.23 -7.32
C CYS A 81 -0.72 11.87 -5.85
N GLN A 82 -0.60 12.87 -4.98
CA GLN A 82 -0.44 12.63 -3.54
C GLN A 82 -1.71 12.05 -2.93
N ASN A 83 -2.88 12.46 -3.41
CA ASN A 83 -4.20 12.00 -2.99
C ASN A 83 -4.36 11.97 -1.47
N ALA A 84 -4.01 13.07 -0.79
CA ALA A 84 -4.06 13.14 0.66
C ALA A 84 -5.44 12.72 1.20
N GLY A 85 -5.46 11.74 2.13
CA GLY A 85 -6.70 11.14 2.63
C GLY A 85 -7.17 9.88 1.88
N HIS A 86 -6.54 9.56 0.74
CA HIS A 86 -6.68 8.32 -0.01
C HIS A 86 -5.30 7.68 -0.33
N VAL A 87 -5.28 6.70 -1.23
CA VAL A 87 -4.06 6.02 -1.69
C VAL A 87 -3.44 6.86 -2.81
N PRO A 88 -2.14 7.16 -2.74
CA PRO A 88 -1.45 7.85 -3.84
C PRO A 88 -1.42 6.97 -5.09
N ILE A 89 -1.50 7.60 -6.25
CA ILE A 89 -1.42 6.91 -7.54
C ILE A 89 -0.46 7.65 -8.45
N SER A 90 0.04 6.96 -9.48
CA SER A 90 0.75 7.62 -10.57
C SER A 90 -0.04 7.47 -11.85
N VAL A 91 -0.25 8.59 -12.53
CA VAL A 91 -0.88 8.65 -13.86
C VAL A 91 0.20 8.86 -14.92
N PHE A 92 -0.12 8.59 -16.17
CA PHE A 92 0.80 8.89 -17.27
C PHE A 92 0.85 10.41 -17.49
N SER A 93 2.01 10.92 -17.90
CA SER A 93 2.21 12.35 -18.22
C SER A 93 1.19 12.87 -19.23
N SER A 94 0.72 12.01 -20.15
CA SER A 94 -0.32 12.36 -21.12
C SER A 94 -1.68 12.74 -20.51
N ARG A 95 -1.90 12.48 -19.21
CA ARG A 95 -3.12 12.83 -18.46
C ARG A 95 -2.98 14.09 -17.62
N VAL A 96 -1.86 14.79 -17.76
CA VAL A 96 -1.64 16.05 -17.05
C VAL A 96 -2.16 17.18 -17.93
N ASN A 97 -3.11 17.96 -17.42
CA ASN A 97 -3.82 19.03 -18.14
C ASN A 97 -4.45 18.57 -19.47
N ASP A 98 -4.98 17.35 -19.53
CA ASP A 98 -5.71 16.82 -20.68
C ASP A 98 -7.22 17.15 -20.62
N GLY A 99 -7.67 17.75 -19.51
CA GLY A 99 -9.05 18.13 -19.26
C GLY A 99 -9.88 17.06 -18.56
N ILE A 100 -9.26 15.97 -18.11
CA ILE A 100 -9.91 14.87 -17.39
C ILE A 100 -9.33 14.80 -15.98
N CYS A 101 -10.20 14.69 -14.97
CA CYS A 101 -9.76 14.54 -13.58
C CYS A 101 -9.44 13.07 -13.28
N ASP A 102 -8.17 12.66 -13.38
CA ASP A 102 -7.68 11.33 -13.03
C ASP A 102 -7.21 11.23 -11.57
N CYS A 103 -6.59 12.27 -11.01
CA CYS A 103 -6.26 12.31 -9.59
C CYS A 103 -7.49 12.66 -8.75
N CYS A 104 -7.73 11.98 -7.63
CA CYS A 104 -8.87 12.34 -6.76
C CYS A 104 -8.70 13.70 -6.09
N ASP A 105 -7.45 14.20 -5.99
CA ASP A 105 -7.15 15.52 -5.46
C ASP A 105 -7.20 16.62 -6.53
N GLY A 106 -7.35 16.24 -7.81
CA GLY A 106 -7.38 17.12 -8.97
C GLY A 106 -6.03 17.77 -9.31
N SER A 107 -4.92 17.24 -8.76
CA SER A 107 -3.59 17.84 -8.92
C SER A 107 -3.01 17.71 -10.33
N ASP A 108 -3.54 16.81 -11.15
CA ASP A 108 -3.23 16.61 -12.56
C ASP A 108 -3.75 17.73 -13.48
N GLU A 109 -4.81 18.43 -13.08
CA GLU A 109 -5.46 19.50 -13.86
C GLU A 109 -5.23 20.87 -13.20
N TYR A 110 -3.97 21.29 -13.10
CA TYR A 110 -3.56 22.47 -12.34
C TYR A 110 -3.61 23.79 -13.12
N ASP A 111 -3.81 23.74 -14.44
CA ASP A 111 -3.82 24.94 -15.29
C ASP A 111 -5.16 25.70 -15.29
N ASN A 112 -6.15 25.20 -14.54
CA ASN A 112 -7.49 25.77 -14.38
C ASN A 112 -8.36 25.80 -15.64
N ARG A 113 -8.04 25.05 -16.71
CA ARG A 113 -8.97 24.83 -17.84
C ARG A 113 -10.19 24.03 -17.41
N VAL A 114 -10.00 23.10 -16.49
CA VAL A 114 -11.05 22.27 -15.87
C VAL A 114 -10.97 22.40 -14.36
N LYS A 115 -12.12 22.38 -13.68
CA LYS A 115 -12.19 22.45 -12.22
C LYS A 115 -12.41 21.06 -11.63
N CYS A 116 -11.32 20.41 -11.22
CA CYS A 116 -11.37 19.14 -10.52
C CYS A 116 -11.64 19.36 -9.02
N LEU A 117 -12.64 18.66 -8.49
CA LEU A 117 -12.97 18.71 -7.05
C LEU A 117 -12.19 17.62 -6.31
N ASN A 118 -11.68 17.94 -5.12
CA ASN A 118 -11.03 16.95 -4.28
C ASN A 118 -12.07 15.99 -3.68
N THR A 119 -12.01 14.73 -4.11
CA THR A 119 -12.90 13.63 -3.67
C THR A 119 -12.14 12.58 -2.84
N CYS A 120 -10.85 12.82 -2.53
CA CYS A 120 -9.99 11.83 -1.87
C CYS A 120 -10.49 11.42 -0.49
N TRP A 121 -11.10 12.32 0.27
CA TRP A 121 -11.59 11.97 1.61
C TRP A 121 -12.70 10.92 1.56
N GLU A 122 -13.65 11.09 0.64
CA GLU A 122 -14.78 10.18 0.45
C GLU A 122 -14.32 8.85 -0.15
N ALA A 123 -13.53 8.89 -1.24
CA ALA A 123 -12.93 7.71 -1.84
C ALA A 123 -12.08 6.92 -0.83
N GLY A 124 -11.27 7.64 -0.04
CA GLY A 124 -10.45 7.11 1.03
C GLY A 124 -11.27 6.45 2.14
N LYS A 125 -12.40 7.05 2.54
CA LYS A 125 -13.32 6.45 3.51
C LYS A 125 -13.86 5.12 2.99
N VAL A 126 -14.37 5.08 1.76
CA VAL A 126 -14.89 3.87 1.12
C VAL A 126 -13.81 2.78 1.07
N ALA A 127 -12.58 3.14 0.67
CA ALA A 127 -11.46 2.21 0.63
C ALA A 127 -11.08 1.65 2.01
N ARG A 128 -11.03 2.50 3.05
CA ARG A 128 -10.75 2.08 4.43
C ARG A 128 -11.84 1.16 4.96
N ASP A 129 -13.11 1.47 4.72
CA ASP A 129 -14.22 0.64 5.19
C ASP A 129 -14.24 -0.72 4.49
N LYS A 130 -13.94 -0.76 3.19
CA LYS A 130 -13.76 -2.02 2.44
C LYS A 130 -12.59 -2.84 2.97
N LEU A 131 -11.46 -2.20 3.29
CA LEU A 131 -10.29 -2.87 3.85
C LEU A 131 -10.59 -3.43 5.25
N LYS A 132 -11.26 -2.68 6.12
CA LYS A 132 -11.69 -3.15 7.45
C LYS A 132 -12.51 -4.44 7.35
N LYS A 133 -13.52 -4.46 6.46
CA LYS A 133 -14.33 -5.67 6.22
C LYS A 133 -13.48 -6.87 5.80
N LYS A 134 -12.54 -6.67 4.86
CA LYS A 134 -11.62 -7.73 4.43
C LYS A 134 -10.74 -8.25 5.58
N ILE A 135 -10.23 -7.36 6.41
CA ILE A 135 -9.41 -7.72 7.58
C ILE A 135 -10.23 -8.55 8.56
N THR A 136 -11.46 -8.13 8.87
CA THR A 136 -12.36 -8.88 9.76
C THR A 136 -12.63 -10.28 9.23
N THR A 137 -13.03 -10.43 7.96
CA THR A 137 -13.26 -11.75 7.35
C THR A 137 -12.00 -12.62 7.36
N TYR A 138 -10.83 -12.03 7.11
CA TYR A 138 -9.56 -12.76 7.18
C TYR A 138 -9.27 -13.26 8.60
N GLN A 139 -9.46 -12.40 9.62
CA GLN A 139 -9.25 -12.77 11.02
C GLN A 139 -10.19 -13.87 11.49
N GLU A 140 -11.46 -13.82 11.10
CA GLU A 140 -12.44 -14.88 11.35
C GLU A 140 -11.98 -16.21 10.74
N GLY A 141 -11.55 -16.19 9.47
CA GLY A 141 -11.01 -17.37 8.78
C GLY A 141 -9.74 -17.92 9.43
N VAL A 142 -8.84 -17.06 9.91
CA VAL A 142 -7.64 -17.47 10.65
C VAL A 142 -8.01 -18.17 11.96
N THR A 143 -8.99 -17.66 12.70
CA THR A 143 -9.45 -18.29 13.96
C THR A 143 -9.98 -19.69 13.72
N VAL A 144 -10.85 -19.88 12.72
CA VAL A 144 -11.40 -21.20 12.37
C VAL A 144 -10.29 -22.17 11.97
N ARG A 145 -9.39 -21.74 11.06
CA ARG A 145 -8.26 -22.56 10.61
C ARG A 145 -7.40 -23.01 11.79
N ASN A 146 -7.13 -22.13 12.75
CA ASN A 146 -6.33 -22.48 13.92
C ASN A 146 -7.03 -23.55 14.79
N GLN A 147 -8.35 -23.46 14.96
CA GLN A 147 -9.12 -24.48 15.69
C GLN A 147 -9.08 -25.83 14.97
N GLU A 148 -9.25 -25.86 13.65
CA GLU A 148 -9.19 -27.08 12.85
C GLU A 148 -7.80 -27.72 12.88
N VAL A 149 -6.74 -26.92 12.84
CA VAL A 149 -5.36 -27.41 12.96
C VAL A 149 -5.13 -28.09 14.31
N GLU A 150 -5.63 -27.52 15.41
CA GLU A 150 -5.51 -28.14 16.73
C GLU A 150 -6.36 -29.42 16.85
N GLN A 151 -7.57 -29.43 16.30
CA GLN A 151 -8.41 -30.63 16.24
C GLN A 151 -7.74 -31.74 15.42
N ALA A 152 -7.16 -31.40 14.26
CA ALA A 152 -6.45 -32.35 13.41
C ALA A 152 -5.24 -32.96 14.13
N LYS A 153 -4.47 -32.15 14.88
CA LYS A 153 -3.37 -32.67 15.72
C LYS A 153 -3.86 -33.68 16.76
N GLN A 154 -4.98 -33.39 17.42
CA GLN A 154 -5.56 -34.30 18.42
C GLN A 154 -6.08 -35.59 17.78
N ALA A 155 -6.71 -35.51 16.60
CA ALA A 155 -7.17 -36.68 15.86
C ALA A 155 -6.00 -37.57 15.45
N LEU A 156 -4.94 -36.99 14.87
CA LEU A 156 -3.73 -37.71 14.51
C LEU A 156 -3.11 -38.45 15.71
N ALA A 157 -3.02 -37.80 16.87
CA ALA A 157 -2.49 -38.44 18.07
C ALA A 157 -3.35 -39.62 18.56
N LYS A 158 -4.69 -39.55 18.39
CA LYS A 158 -5.60 -40.66 18.72
C LYS A 158 -5.44 -41.83 17.74
N ASP A 159 -5.41 -41.52 16.44
CA ASP A 159 -5.24 -42.51 15.38
C ASP A 159 -3.90 -43.24 15.52
N GLU A 160 -2.82 -42.52 15.85
CA GLU A 160 -1.50 -43.10 16.14
C GLU A 160 -1.54 -44.05 17.35
N ALA A 161 -2.23 -43.67 18.42
CA ALA A 161 -2.38 -44.50 19.62
C ALA A 161 -3.21 -45.76 19.35
N GLU A 162 -4.29 -45.66 18.57
CA GLU A 162 -5.12 -46.80 18.17
C GLU A 162 -4.36 -47.75 17.23
N LEU A 163 -3.64 -47.21 16.25
CA LEU A 163 -2.79 -48.00 15.36
C LEU A 163 -1.76 -48.82 16.14
N LEU A 164 -1.18 -48.25 17.19
CA LEU A 164 -0.22 -48.96 18.04
C LEU A 164 -0.89 -50.14 18.80
N LYS A 165 -2.11 -49.94 19.30
CA LYS A 165 -2.89 -51.02 19.96
C LYS A 165 -3.20 -52.15 19.00
N LEU A 166 -3.75 -51.83 17.83
CA LEU A 166 -4.10 -52.81 16.80
C LEU A 166 -2.87 -53.60 16.33
N LYS A 167 -1.71 -52.95 16.16
CA LYS A 167 -0.44 -53.64 15.84
C LYS A 167 -0.02 -54.63 16.93
N ASN A 168 -0.23 -54.30 18.21
CA ASN A 168 0.08 -55.21 19.31
C ASN A 168 -0.89 -56.40 19.34
N GLU A 169 -2.19 -56.17 19.15
CA GLU A 169 -3.21 -57.22 19.06
C GLU A 169 -2.95 -58.17 17.88
N GLU A 170 -2.63 -57.62 16.71
CA GLU A 170 -2.25 -58.40 15.53
C GLU A 170 -1.05 -59.31 15.81
N LYS A 171 -0.03 -58.79 16.51
CA LYS A 171 1.16 -59.57 16.89
C LYS A 171 0.80 -60.73 17.83
N ILE A 172 -0.07 -60.52 18.81
CA ILE A 172 -0.55 -61.56 19.74
C ILE A 172 -1.33 -62.64 18.99
N LEU A 173 -2.29 -62.24 18.17
CA LEU A 173 -3.12 -63.14 17.36
C LEU A 173 -2.27 -63.99 16.40
N LYS A 174 -1.29 -63.38 15.72
CA LYS A 174 -0.34 -64.10 14.87
C LYS A 174 0.44 -65.17 15.67
N GLY A 175 0.88 -64.84 16.88
CA GLY A 175 1.53 -65.78 17.78
C GLY A 175 0.63 -66.97 18.16
N LEU A 176 -0.62 -66.71 18.53
CA LEU A 176 -1.61 -67.75 18.85
C LEU A 176 -1.90 -68.66 17.66
N ILE A 177 -2.06 -68.10 16.45
CA ILE A 177 -2.24 -68.87 15.22
C ILE A 177 -1.05 -69.80 14.98
N GLN A 178 0.17 -69.32 15.21
CA GLN A 178 1.37 -70.12 15.03
C GLN A 178 1.45 -71.29 16.04
N GLN A 179 1.07 -71.05 17.30
CA GLN A 179 0.96 -72.10 18.32
C GLN A 179 -0.12 -73.13 17.97
N LEU A 180 -1.31 -72.69 17.56
CA LEU A 180 -2.40 -73.58 17.14
C LEU A 180 -2.00 -74.44 15.94
N LYS A 181 -1.35 -73.84 14.92
CA LYS A 181 -0.82 -74.57 13.75
C LYS A 181 0.24 -75.60 14.15
N ALA A 182 1.08 -75.30 15.14
CA ALA A 182 2.07 -76.25 15.65
C ALA A 182 1.42 -77.41 16.41
N LYS A 183 0.38 -77.12 17.22
CA LYS A 183 -0.39 -78.14 17.95
C LYS A 183 -1.14 -79.07 17.00
N TYR A 184 -1.81 -78.52 15.98
CA TYR A 184 -2.53 -79.31 14.97
C TYR A 184 -1.58 -80.24 14.19
N ARG A 185 -0.37 -79.77 13.85
CA ARG A 185 0.66 -80.59 13.21
C ARG A 185 1.20 -81.76 14.05
N LYS A 186 1.02 -81.73 15.37
CA LYS A 186 1.42 -82.84 16.26
C LYS A 186 0.32 -83.88 16.46
N LEU A 187 -0.90 -83.58 16.02
CA LEU A 187 -2.09 -84.44 16.14
C LEU A 187 -2.37 -85.23 14.85
N LEU A 188 -1.68 -84.90 13.76
CA LEU A 188 -1.60 -85.65 12.51
C LEU A 188 -0.28 -86.43 12.48
#